data_AF-A0A7R9Z5G5-F1
#
_entry.id   AF-A0A7R9Z5G5-F1
#
_cell.length_a   1.000
_cell.length_b   1.000
_cell.length_c   1.000
_cell.angle_alpha   90.00
_cell.angle_beta   90.00
_cell.angle_gamma   90.00
#
_symmetry.space_group_name_H-M   'P 1'
#
loop_
_entity.id
_entity.type
_entity.pdbx_description
1 polymer ?
#
loop_
_entity_poly.entity_id
_entity_poly.type
_entity_poly.pdbx_seq_one_letter_code
_entity_poly.pdbx_strand_id
1 'polypeptide(L)'
;PSLPPSLRRRGGGGARRMAARAGGSGPPAPGSGSGPPASAADASAEGQTQPQPQPWDADDLRRMAEEEAAAAAEALGGTWRQFFEDDPQELYEYTERAYLQHEEVLEQIIAMSEQEAEDLDVAQLIGALPAPVSSDVVGMGTWRLAGSADPSIQLLVSRLEGSWRELLRPDLNLYPPSEWKAQGWDWCDSMDPHRELDGFAYSDVPDPAPGAEGYPRLYLENRVYCSRVFRKLHLEVGVRQDGLQVLHAVLYPRYAYDLPILAMDLVVTPAGRVSLAIVDACPVSPDLSLPPHYAATMAELQALFLTDPGNQRRIPEWGAAIFSPLCVCMTPGDGQELAGFIKYAVALHRAHLMLSHLLTPVDGDGGKGVPAAAAAASSAKAEQLLAGHRRFVEKQLENDKTARVLAAAFGGKKPETRMG
;
A
#
# COMPACT_ATOMS: atom_id res chain seq x y z
N PRO A 1 13.50 -7.50 -30.30
CA PRO A 1 12.54 -7.40 -31.41
C PRO A 1 11.50 -6.29 -31.16
N SER A 2 11.73 -5.13 -31.80
CA SER A 2 10.84 -3.99 -32.08
C SER A 2 9.91 -3.41 -30.98
N LEU A 3 10.29 -2.23 -30.49
CA LEU A 3 9.46 -1.24 -29.77
C LEU A 3 8.40 -0.60 -30.70
N PRO A 4 7.29 -0.03 -30.16
CA PRO A 4 6.23 0.62 -30.94
C PRO A 4 6.60 2.05 -31.39
N PRO A 5 6.03 2.56 -32.50
CA PRO A 5 6.38 3.87 -33.06
C PRO A 5 5.35 4.95 -32.68
N SER A 6 5.66 5.84 -31.74
CA SER A 6 4.89 7.08 -31.59
C SER A 6 5.62 8.19 -30.80
N LEU A 7 6.70 8.76 -31.35
CA LEU A 7 7.20 10.08 -30.94
C LEU A 7 7.60 10.90 -32.16
N ARG A 8 6.64 11.62 -32.75
CA ARG A 8 6.90 12.76 -33.64
C ARG A 8 6.66 14.06 -32.87
N ARG A 9 7.77 14.68 -32.47
CA ARG A 9 8.06 16.12 -32.28
C ARG A 9 6.88 17.10 -32.22
N ARG A 10 6.85 17.87 -31.13
CA ARG A 10 6.74 19.35 -31.02
C ARG A 10 7.06 19.69 -29.55
N GLY A 11 8.01 20.54 -29.15
CA GLY A 11 8.71 21.64 -29.81
C GLY A 11 8.21 22.99 -29.27
N GLY A 12 8.87 23.52 -28.23
CA GLY A 12 8.73 24.89 -27.71
C GLY A 12 8.00 24.96 -26.36
N GLY A 13 8.50 25.55 -25.28
CA GLY A 13 9.54 26.57 -25.10
C GLY A 13 8.94 27.71 -24.26
N GLY A 14 9.48 28.00 -23.08
CA GLY A 14 8.99 29.13 -22.28
C GLY A 14 9.45 29.18 -20.82
N ALA A 15 10.72 29.49 -20.57
CA ALA A 15 11.21 29.87 -19.26
C ALA A 15 10.76 31.30 -18.89
N ARG A 16 10.21 31.50 -17.68
CA ARG A 16 10.08 32.83 -17.06
C ARG A 16 10.75 32.86 -15.69
N ARG A 17 11.75 33.76 -15.59
CA ARG A 17 12.47 34.15 -14.38
C ARG A 17 11.55 34.92 -13.43
N MET A 18 11.54 34.56 -12.15
CA MET A 18 11.10 35.44 -11.06
C MET A 18 12.32 36.13 -10.44
N ALA A 19 12.26 37.46 -10.34
CA ALA A 19 13.25 38.30 -9.68
C ALA A 19 12.80 38.61 -8.25
N ALA A 20 13.70 38.40 -7.31
CA ALA A 20 13.56 38.78 -5.90
C ALA A 20 13.69 40.30 -5.72
N ARG A 21 12.92 40.87 -4.79
CA ARG A 21 13.18 42.18 -4.18
C ARG A 21 13.11 42.06 -2.66
N ALA A 22 14.21 42.41 -2.03
CA ALA A 22 14.39 42.56 -0.58
C ALA A 22 14.60 44.04 -0.23
N GLY A 23 14.32 44.40 1.02
CA GLY A 23 14.55 45.70 1.65
C GLY A 23 13.29 46.14 2.41
N GLY A 24 13.24 46.06 3.75
CA GLY A 24 13.87 47.00 4.71
C GLY A 24 12.89 48.15 4.96
N SER A 25 12.54 48.63 6.16
CA SER A 25 13.21 48.74 7.47
C SER A 25 12.17 49.14 8.53
N GLY A 26 12.51 48.95 9.82
CA GLY A 26 11.63 49.04 11.01
C GLY A 26 11.14 50.42 11.49
N PRO A 27 10.61 50.48 12.74
CA PRO A 27 9.55 51.42 13.16
C PRO A 27 10.05 52.58 14.04
N PRO A 28 9.13 53.48 14.45
CA PRO A 28 9.20 54.00 15.82
C PRO A 28 7.83 54.09 16.54
N ALA A 29 7.89 53.98 17.87
CA ALA A 29 6.85 54.30 18.86
C ALA A 29 7.36 55.51 19.71
N PRO A 30 6.68 55.92 20.80
CA PRO A 30 5.29 56.34 20.96
C PRO A 30 5.20 57.80 21.48
N GLY A 31 4.07 58.47 21.21
CA GLY A 31 3.80 59.83 21.72
C GLY A 31 2.79 59.83 22.87
N SER A 32 3.23 60.26 24.04
CA SER A 32 2.43 60.54 25.24
C SER A 32 1.71 61.89 25.13
N GLY A 33 0.41 61.93 25.39
CA GLY A 33 -0.38 63.17 25.50
C GLY A 33 -1.40 63.08 26.63
N SER A 34 -1.40 64.09 27.51
CA SER A 34 -2.10 64.15 28.79
C SER A 34 -3.21 65.22 28.82
N GLY A 35 -4.40 64.83 29.32
CA GLY A 35 -5.44 65.66 29.99
C GLY A 35 -6.48 66.36 29.09
N PRO A 36 -7.62 66.90 29.63
CA PRO A 36 -8.19 66.90 31.00
C PRO A 36 -9.69 66.40 31.04
N PRO A 37 -10.47 66.54 32.15
CA PRO A 37 -11.50 65.54 32.51
C PRO A 37 -12.99 65.92 32.31
N ALA A 38 -13.81 64.86 32.37
CA ALA A 38 -15.18 64.74 32.90
C ALA A 38 -16.32 65.61 32.33
N SER A 39 -17.26 64.94 31.67
CA SER A 39 -18.69 65.28 31.76
C SER A 39 -19.47 64.02 32.14
N ALA A 40 -20.11 64.06 33.31
CA ALA A 40 -21.08 63.06 33.74
C ALA A 40 -22.34 63.19 32.87
N ALA A 41 -22.72 62.11 32.20
CA ALA A 41 -24.03 61.98 31.56
C ALA A 41 -24.57 60.58 31.87
N ASP A 42 -25.80 60.58 32.39
CA ASP A 42 -26.63 59.43 32.69
C ASP A 42 -26.60 58.37 31.59
N ALA A 43 -26.26 57.14 31.99
CA ALA A 43 -26.63 55.95 31.26
C ALA A 43 -27.02 54.89 32.29
N SER A 44 -28.32 54.77 32.51
CA SER A 44 -28.97 53.64 33.14
C SER A 44 -28.63 52.38 32.33
N ALA A 45 -27.52 51.73 32.67
CA ALA A 45 -27.16 50.43 32.13
C ALA A 45 -28.11 49.40 32.75
N GLU A 46 -29.17 49.06 32.02
CA GLU A 46 -29.87 47.79 32.22
C GLU A 46 -28.83 46.68 32.12
N GLY A 47 -28.53 46.06 33.27
CA GLY A 47 -27.64 44.92 33.35
C GLY A 47 -28.24 43.76 32.58
N GLN A 48 -27.93 43.66 31.30
CA GLN A 48 -28.01 42.41 30.57
C GLN A 48 -26.96 41.48 31.17
N THR A 49 -27.38 40.71 32.18
CA THR A 49 -26.66 39.52 32.63
C THR A 49 -26.41 38.67 31.41
N GLN A 50 -25.17 38.69 30.90
CA GLN A 50 -24.74 37.73 29.89
C GLN A 50 -25.04 36.34 30.45
N PRO A 51 -25.79 35.49 29.73
CA PRO A 51 -26.06 34.14 30.19
C PRO A 51 -24.72 33.48 30.45
N GLN A 52 -24.51 33.01 31.70
CA GLN A 52 -23.31 32.25 32.02
C GLN A 52 -23.24 31.06 31.06
N PRO A 53 -22.09 30.81 30.42
CA PRO A 53 -21.95 29.70 29.51
C PRO A 53 -22.30 28.42 30.25
N GLN A 54 -23.32 27.73 29.75
CA GLN A 54 -23.77 26.47 30.32
C GLN A 54 -22.60 25.47 30.20
N PRO A 55 -22.25 24.75 31.27
CA PRO A 55 -21.17 23.77 31.22
C PRO A 55 -21.52 22.69 30.20
N TRP A 56 -20.57 22.34 29.32
CA TRP A 56 -20.74 21.28 28.34
C TRP A 56 -21.04 19.95 29.05
N ASP A 57 -22.10 19.28 28.60
CA ASP A 57 -22.41 17.95 29.07
C ASP A 57 -21.61 16.87 28.32
N ALA A 58 -21.81 15.60 28.68
CA ALA A 58 -21.07 14.50 28.08
C ALA A 58 -21.41 14.29 26.59
N ASP A 59 -22.62 14.65 26.17
CA ASP A 59 -23.07 14.50 24.78
C ASP A 59 -22.49 15.62 23.91
N ASP A 60 -22.40 16.85 24.44
CA ASP A 60 -21.69 17.97 23.82
C ASP A 60 -20.21 17.63 23.60
N LEU A 61 -19.54 17.08 24.61
CA LEU A 61 -18.13 16.67 24.50
C LEU A 61 -17.92 15.55 23.48
N ARG A 62 -18.85 14.57 23.41
CA ARG A 62 -18.80 13.51 22.39
C ARG A 62 -18.98 14.09 20.99
N ARG A 63 -19.97 14.96 20.79
CA ARG A 63 -20.23 15.61 19.50
C ARG A 63 -19.02 16.44 19.03
N MET A 64 -18.42 17.22 19.92
CA MET A 64 -17.20 17.99 19.61
C MET A 64 -16.03 17.08 19.23
N ALA A 65 -15.84 15.96 19.93
CA ALA A 65 -14.79 14.99 19.59
C ALA A 65 -15.04 14.31 18.23
N GLU A 66 -16.30 14.01 17.89
CA GLU A 66 -16.69 13.48 16.58
C GLU A 66 -16.46 14.51 15.46
N GLU A 67 -16.80 15.77 15.70
CA GLU A 67 -16.56 16.88 14.76
C GLU A 67 -15.06 17.12 14.54
N GLU A 68 -14.25 17.10 15.60
CA GLU A 68 -12.78 17.23 15.51
C GLU A 68 -12.17 16.04 14.74
N ALA A 69 -12.62 14.81 15.01
CA ALA A 69 -12.18 13.63 14.29
C ALA A 69 -12.57 13.68 12.80
N ALA A 70 -13.77 14.17 12.48
CA ALA A 70 -14.21 14.37 11.10
C ALA A 70 -13.37 15.43 10.37
N ALA A 71 -13.10 16.56 11.02
CA ALA A 71 -12.24 17.62 10.46
C ALA A 71 -10.80 17.14 10.25
N ALA A 72 -10.25 16.35 11.19
CA ALA A 72 -8.93 15.73 11.05
C ALA A 72 -8.89 14.73 9.88
N ALA A 73 -9.93 13.91 9.71
CA ALA A 73 -10.04 12.97 8.60
C ALA A 73 -10.19 13.66 7.24
N GLU A 74 -10.89 14.80 7.19
CA GLU A 74 -10.98 15.65 5.99
C GLU A 74 -9.63 16.29 5.65
N ALA A 75 -8.94 16.86 6.64
CA ALA A 75 -7.61 17.45 6.46
C ALA A 75 -6.56 16.41 6.01
N LEU A 76 -6.60 15.20 6.58
CA LEU A 76 -5.78 14.08 6.15
C LEU A 76 -6.08 13.70 4.70
N GLY A 77 -7.37 13.61 4.33
CA GLY A 77 -7.80 13.32 2.97
C GLY A 77 -7.32 14.36 1.96
N GLY A 78 -7.43 15.65 2.30
CA GLY A 78 -6.92 16.74 1.47
C GLY A 78 -5.40 16.68 1.29
N THR A 79 -4.65 16.47 2.38
CA THR A 79 -3.19 16.33 2.32
C THR A 79 -2.75 15.11 1.51
N TRP A 80 -3.45 13.98 1.67
CA TRP A 80 -3.18 12.77 0.92
C TRP A 80 -3.42 12.96 -0.58
N ARG A 81 -4.53 13.61 -0.94
CA ARG A 81 -4.85 13.85 -2.36
C ARG A 81 -3.88 14.80 -3.03
N GLN A 82 -3.31 15.78 -2.34
CA GLN A 82 -2.27 16.67 -2.91
C GLN A 82 -1.09 15.94 -3.56
N PHE A 83 -0.84 14.67 -3.20
CA PHE A 83 0.21 13.90 -3.84
C PHE A 83 -0.09 13.45 -5.27
N PHE A 84 -1.36 13.42 -5.70
CA PHE A 84 -1.78 12.88 -7.01
C PHE A 84 -3.09 13.49 -7.55
N GLU A 85 -3.59 14.59 -6.98
CA GLU A 85 -4.87 15.21 -7.36
C GLU A 85 -4.86 15.73 -8.80
N ASP A 86 -3.74 16.32 -9.24
CA ASP A 86 -3.64 16.89 -10.59
C ASP A 86 -3.59 15.82 -11.68
N ASP A 87 -3.06 14.63 -11.35
CA ASP A 87 -2.94 13.52 -12.28
C ASP A 87 -2.91 12.16 -11.53
N PRO A 88 -4.09 11.58 -11.23
CA PRO A 88 -4.19 10.25 -10.62
C PRO A 88 -3.58 9.14 -11.48
N GLN A 89 -3.38 9.38 -12.79
CA GLN A 89 -2.74 8.42 -13.68
C GLN A 89 -1.26 8.21 -13.33
N GLU A 90 -0.61 9.21 -12.72
CA GLU A 90 0.77 9.11 -12.22
C GLU A 90 0.93 8.04 -11.14
N LEU A 91 -0.14 7.66 -10.43
CA LEU A 91 -0.07 6.53 -9.49
C LEU A 91 0.26 5.21 -10.19
N TYR A 92 -0.03 5.07 -11.49
CA TYR A 92 0.44 3.94 -12.30
C TYR A 92 1.65 4.30 -13.17
N GLU A 93 1.66 5.48 -13.78
CA GLU A 93 2.67 5.90 -14.76
C GLU A 93 3.96 6.47 -14.15
N TYR A 94 4.11 6.38 -12.81
CA TYR A 94 5.29 6.85 -12.08
C TYR A 94 6.62 6.36 -12.66
N THR A 95 6.63 5.17 -13.26
CA THR A 95 7.83 4.62 -13.91
C THR A 95 8.07 5.22 -15.28
N GLU A 96 7.05 5.40 -16.11
CA GLU A 96 7.16 6.11 -17.40
C GLU A 96 7.68 7.53 -17.19
N ARG A 97 7.16 8.23 -16.18
CA ARG A 97 7.69 9.54 -15.77
C ARG A 97 9.16 9.46 -15.37
N ALA A 98 9.55 8.45 -14.58
CA ALA A 98 10.94 8.26 -14.19
C ALA A 98 11.84 7.93 -15.40
N TYR A 99 11.36 7.17 -16.38
CA TYR A 99 12.06 6.97 -17.65
C TYR A 99 12.28 8.30 -18.38
N LEU A 100 11.24 9.13 -18.51
CA LEU A 100 11.31 10.42 -19.19
C LEU A 100 12.22 11.42 -18.46
N GLN A 101 12.18 11.46 -17.13
CA GLN A 101 12.99 12.37 -16.31
C GLN A 101 14.48 11.98 -16.29
N HIS A 102 14.80 10.73 -16.60
CA HIS A 102 16.16 10.19 -16.55
C HIS A 102 16.63 9.64 -17.91
N GLU A 103 16.01 10.10 -19.01
CA GLU A 103 16.29 9.66 -20.37
C GLU A 103 17.78 9.72 -20.69
N GLU A 104 18.47 10.83 -20.39
CA GLU A 104 19.91 10.99 -20.66
C GLU A 104 20.78 9.94 -19.93
N VAL A 105 20.46 9.63 -18.68
CA VAL A 105 21.20 8.63 -17.89
C VAL A 105 20.96 7.23 -18.46
N LEU A 106 19.72 6.95 -18.86
CA LEU A 106 19.35 5.68 -19.46
C LEU A 106 19.97 5.50 -20.85
N GLU A 107 19.98 6.54 -21.69
CA GLU A 107 20.66 6.53 -22.98
C GLU A 107 22.16 6.28 -22.83
N GLN A 108 22.80 6.88 -21.82
CA GLN A 108 24.21 6.60 -21.50
C GLN A 108 24.41 5.14 -21.15
N ILE A 109 23.58 4.59 -20.27
CA ILE A 109 23.64 3.17 -19.87
C ILE A 109 23.40 2.24 -21.06
N ILE A 110 22.43 2.55 -21.93
CA ILE A 110 22.11 1.77 -23.13
C ILE A 110 23.23 1.86 -24.18
N ALA A 111 23.89 3.01 -24.30
CA ALA A 111 24.97 3.24 -25.24
C ALA A 111 26.33 2.69 -24.77
N MET A 112 26.44 2.23 -23.52
CA MET A 112 27.65 1.59 -23.01
C MET A 112 27.93 0.30 -23.80
N SER A 113 29.19 0.12 -24.19
CA SER A 113 29.68 -1.14 -24.74
C SER A 113 29.68 -2.24 -23.69
N GLU A 114 29.67 -3.50 -24.12
CA GLU A 114 29.81 -4.66 -23.21
C GLU A 114 31.08 -4.54 -22.35
N GLN A 115 32.17 -4.02 -22.91
CA GLN A 115 33.43 -3.85 -22.20
C GLN A 115 33.36 -2.74 -21.13
N GLU A 116 32.69 -1.62 -21.42
CA GLU A 116 32.44 -0.57 -20.42
C GLU A 116 31.47 -1.04 -19.31
N ALA A 117 30.53 -1.91 -19.66
CA ALA A 117 29.60 -2.52 -18.71
C ALA A 117 30.27 -3.59 -17.84
N GLU A 118 31.26 -4.33 -18.35
CA GLU A 118 32.07 -5.28 -17.56
C GLU A 118 33.02 -4.56 -16.58
N ASP A 119 33.53 -3.39 -16.98
CA ASP A 119 34.40 -2.55 -16.13
C ASP A 119 33.62 -1.83 -15.01
N LEU A 120 32.30 -1.66 -15.17
CA LEU A 120 31.37 -1.14 -14.16
C LEU A 120 30.72 -2.28 -13.38
N ASP A 121 30.76 -2.22 -12.05
CA ASP A 121 30.00 -3.17 -11.24
C ASP A 121 28.50 -3.03 -11.55
N VAL A 122 27.82 -4.12 -11.90
CA VAL A 122 26.37 -4.17 -12.18
C VAL A 122 25.57 -3.54 -11.04
N ALA A 123 26.04 -3.69 -9.79
CA ALA A 123 25.41 -3.04 -8.64
C ALA A 123 25.51 -1.50 -8.68
N GLN A 124 26.61 -0.96 -9.22
CA GLN A 124 26.79 0.48 -9.43
C GLN A 124 25.90 0.99 -10.56
N LEU A 125 25.77 0.22 -11.65
CA LEU A 125 24.89 0.57 -12.77
C LEU A 125 23.42 0.61 -12.33
N ILE A 126 22.95 -0.42 -11.63
CA ILE A 126 21.59 -0.48 -11.07
C ILE A 126 21.39 0.60 -10.00
N GLY A 127 22.42 0.87 -9.20
CA GLY A 127 22.40 1.93 -8.19
C GLY A 127 22.30 3.34 -8.75
N ALA A 128 22.74 3.55 -10.00
CA ALA A 128 22.61 4.82 -10.71
C ALA A 128 21.20 5.04 -11.30
N LEU A 129 20.41 3.98 -11.46
CA LEU A 129 19.04 4.07 -11.94
C LEU A 129 18.11 4.65 -10.85
N PRO A 130 17.11 5.46 -11.23
CA PRO A 130 16.02 5.84 -10.33
C PRO A 130 15.36 4.58 -9.75
N ALA A 131 15.02 4.58 -8.46
CA ALA A 131 14.42 3.41 -7.81
C ALA A 131 13.20 2.80 -8.56
N PRO A 132 12.28 3.61 -9.14
CA PRO A 132 11.18 3.06 -9.95
C PRO A 132 11.65 2.32 -11.20
N VAL A 133 12.64 2.88 -11.91
CA VAL A 133 13.20 2.31 -13.14
C VAL A 133 14.05 1.08 -12.83
N SER A 134 14.90 1.18 -11.80
CA SER A 134 15.67 0.06 -11.27
C SER A 134 14.76 -1.13 -10.98
N SER A 135 13.65 -0.91 -10.26
CA SER A 135 12.71 -1.99 -9.92
C SER A 135 12.01 -2.58 -11.13
N ASP A 136 11.70 -1.76 -12.14
CA ASP A 136 11.07 -2.23 -13.38
C ASP A 136 12.03 -3.06 -14.25
N VAL A 137 13.28 -2.60 -14.37
CA VAL A 137 14.35 -3.29 -15.12
C VAL A 137 14.73 -4.60 -14.43
N VAL A 138 14.88 -4.56 -13.11
CA VAL A 138 15.20 -5.74 -12.29
C VAL A 138 14.03 -6.72 -12.26
N GLY A 139 12.80 -6.22 -12.36
CA GLY A 139 11.58 -7.03 -12.36
C GLY A 139 11.42 -7.81 -11.05
N MET A 140 11.26 -9.12 -11.16
CA MET A 140 11.30 -10.04 -10.01
C MET A 140 12.72 -10.26 -9.47
N GLY A 141 13.74 -9.51 -9.91
CA GLY A 141 15.08 -9.46 -9.31
C GLY A 141 15.65 -10.78 -8.81
N THR A 142 15.81 -10.89 -7.49
CA THR A 142 16.38 -12.08 -6.83
C THR A 142 15.37 -13.18 -6.54
N TRP A 143 14.14 -13.10 -7.06
CA TRP A 143 13.15 -14.15 -6.84
C TRP A 143 13.58 -15.41 -7.57
N ARG A 144 13.53 -16.57 -6.91
CA ARG A 144 13.86 -17.86 -7.52
C ARG A 144 12.84 -18.26 -8.58
N LEU A 145 11.58 -17.84 -8.41
CA LEU A 145 10.50 -18.07 -9.38
C LEU A 145 10.49 -17.07 -10.54
N ALA A 146 11.47 -16.14 -10.61
CA ALA A 146 11.63 -15.24 -11.75
C ALA A 146 11.77 -16.04 -13.06
N GLY A 147 11.09 -15.60 -14.11
CA GLY A 147 11.07 -16.28 -15.42
C GLY A 147 10.22 -17.56 -15.49
N SER A 148 9.80 -18.13 -14.35
CA SER A 148 8.88 -19.28 -14.29
C SER A 148 7.42 -18.86 -14.04
N ALA A 149 7.22 -17.73 -13.36
CA ALA A 149 5.89 -17.18 -13.11
C ALA A 149 5.27 -16.54 -14.37
N ASP A 150 3.94 -16.45 -14.41
CA ASP A 150 3.20 -15.79 -15.48
C ASP A 150 3.58 -14.31 -15.60
N PRO A 151 3.72 -13.74 -16.82
CA PRO A 151 4.13 -12.35 -17.00
C PRO A 151 3.29 -11.33 -16.22
N SER A 152 1.99 -11.58 -16.01
CA SER A 152 1.13 -10.71 -15.20
C SER A 152 1.48 -10.73 -13.72
N ILE A 153 1.85 -11.90 -13.18
CA ILE A 153 2.37 -12.05 -11.81
C ILE A 153 3.71 -11.34 -11.70
N GLN A 154 4.62 -11.58 -12.65
CA GLN A 154 5.95 -10.94 -12.63
C GLN A 154 5.84 -9.42 -12.62
N LEU A 155 5.01 -8.85 -13.49
CA LEU A 155 4.77 -7.42 -13.56
C LEU A 155 4.22 -6.87 -12.24
N LEU A 156 3.19 -7.49 -11.67
CA LEU A 156 2.62 -7.04 -10.40
C LEU A 156 3.63 -7.11 -9.27
N VAL A 157 4.35 -8.23 -9.10
CA VAL A 157 5.38 -8.37 -8.06
C VAL A 157 6.42 -7.26 -8.18
N SER A 158 6.91 -7.00 -9.39
CA SER A 158 7.91 -5.97 -9.67
C SER A 158 7.41 -4.58 -9.27
N ARG A 159 6.16 -4.24 -9.63
CA ARG A 159 5.54 -2.95 -9.32
C ARG A 159 5.26 -2.78 -7.82
N LEU A 160 4.77 -3.83 -7.15
CA LEU A 160 4.44 -3.81 -5.73
C LEU A 160 5.70 -3.72 -4.87
N GLU A 161 6.65 -4.63 -5.06
CA GLU A 161 7.91 -4.62 -4.30
C GLU A 161 8.78 -3.40 -4.63
N GLY A 162 8.79 -2.97 -5.89
CA GLY A 162 9.45 -1.73 -6.32
C GLY A 162 8.90 -0.50 -5.61
N SER A 163 7.57 -0.38 -5.51
CA SER A 163 6.94 0.72 -4.77
C SER A 163 7.27 0.70 -3.28
N TRP A 164 7.48 -0.47 -2.67
CA TRP A 164 7.98 -0.55 -1.30
C TRP A 164 9.40 -0.02 -1.18
N ARG A 165 10.29 -0.40 -2.09
CA ARG A 165 11.69 0.06 -2.09
C ARG A 165 11.84 1.55 -2.39
N GLU A 166 10.91 2.11 -3.17
CA GLU A 166 10.83 3.54 -3.46
C GLU A 166 10.25 4.33 -2.30
N LEU A 167 9.02 4.00 -1.88
CA LEU A 167 8.23 4.83 -0.97
C LEU A 167 8.56 4.54 0.50
N LEU A 168 8.88 3.29 0.85
CA LEU A 168 9.19 2.90 2.23
C LEU A 168 10.70 2.80 2.51
N ARG A 169 11.59 3.16 1.58
CA ARG A 169 13.05 2.91 1.67
C ARG A 169 13.72 3.11 3.04
N PRO A 170 13.53 4.24 3.75
CA PRO A 170 14.21 4.46 5.03
C PRO A 170 13.67 3.59 6.18
N ASP A 171 12.52 2.95 5.96
CA ASP A 171 11.71 2.28 6.98
C ASP A 171 11.39 0.81 6.63
N LEU A 172 11.73 0.37 5.41
CA LEU A 172 11.49 -0.99 4.95
C LEU A 172 12.53 -1.95 5.52
N ASN A 173 12.07 -2.89 6.34
CA ASN A 173 12.90 -3.89 7.01
C ASN A 173 12.46 -5.31 6.61
N LEU A 174 13.38 -6.27 6.64
CA LEU A 174 13.03 -7.69 6.48
C LEU A 174 12.18 -8.15 7.67
N TYR A 175 11.15 -8.92 7.38
CA TYR A 175 10.38 -9.65 8.38
C TYR A 175 10.86 -11.10 8.39
N PRO A 176 11.07 -11.71 9.57
CA PRO A 176 10.77 -11.18 10.90
C PRO A 176 11.93 -10.37 11.52
N PRO A 177 11.67 -9.55 12.57
CA PRO A 177 12.71 -8.80 13.27
C PRO A 177 13.81 -9.71 13.86
N SER A 178 14.93 -9.12 14.27
CA SER A 178 16.10 -9.82 14.86
C SER A 178 15.78 -10.81 15.99
N GLU A 179 14.63 -10.67 16.65
CA GLU A 179 14.15 -11.56 17.70
C GLU A 179 13.69 -12.93 17.19
N TRP A 180 13.22 -13.04 15.95
CA TRP A 180 12.86 -14.32 15.32
C TRP A 180 14.05 -14.97 14.62
N LYS A 181 15.01 -14.15 14.19
CA LYS A 181 16.36 -14.62 13.84
C LYS A 181 16.99 -15.39 14.99
N ALA A 182 16.83 -14.88 16.22
CA ALA A 182 17.25 -15.59 17.43
C ALA A 182 16.53 -16.95 17.65
N GLN A 183 15.44 -17.21 16.93
CA GLN A 183 14.71 -18.48 16.94
C GLN A 183 15.04 -19.38 15.72
N GLY A 184 15.97 -18.98 14.85
CA GLY A 184 16.38 -19.74 13.67
C GLY A 184 15.51 -19.54 12.42
N TRP A 185 14.65 -18.53 12.39
CA TRP A 185 13.73 -18.24 11.27
C TRP A 185 14.37 -17.29 10.24
N ASP A 186 15.70 -17.35 10.11
CA ASP A 186 16.52 -16.41 9.34
C ASP A 186 16.17 -16.40 7.84
N TRP A 187 15.58 -17.47 7.34
CA TRP A 187 15.33 -17.71 5.92
C TRP A 187 14.01 -18.47 5.71
N CYS A 188 12.88 -17.87 6.05
CA CYS A 188 11.56 -18.35 5.59
C CYS A 188 11.35 -18.12 4.07
N ASP A 189 12.41 -18.23 3.27
CA ASP A 189 12.41 -18.03 1.82
C ASP A 189 12.07 -19.33 1.06
N SER A 190 12.14 -20.49 1.74
CA SER A 190 11.65 -21.78 1.22
C SER A 190 11.65 -22.82 2.34
N MET A 191 10.48 -23.17 2.90
CA MET A 191 10.40 -24.33 3.80
C MET A 191 10.30 -25.62 2.98
N ASP A 192 11.39 -26.40 2.91
CA ASP A 192 11.28 -27.87 2.97
C ASP A 192 11.50 -28.27 4.44
N PRO A 193 10.44 -28.58 5.20
CA PRO A 193 10.55 -28.92 6.64
C PRO A 193 11.28 -30.24 6.91
N HIS A 194 11.73 -30.95 5.87
CA HIS A 194 12.39 -32.24 5.99
C HIS A 194 13.78 -32.29 5.37
N ARG A 195 14.23 -31.21 4.70
CA ARG A 195 15.48 -31.21 3.93
C ARG A 195 16.16 -29.83 3.95
N GLU A 196 16.82 -29.52 5.06
CA GLU A 196 18.01 -28.67 4.99
C GLU A 196 19.07 -29.44 4.22
N LEU A 197 19.10 -29.29 2.90
CA LEU A 197 20.06 -29.95 2.04
C LEU A 197 21.15 -28.97 1.63
N ASP A 198 22.34 -29.16 2.18
CA ASP A 198 23.59 -28.58 1.69
C ASP A 198 23.72 -28.81 0.17
N GLY A 199 23.72 -27.72 -0.60
CA GLY A 199 24.11 -27.73 -2.01
C GLY A 199 23.09 -28.22 -3.05
N PHE A 200 21.81 -28.37 -2.70
CA PHE A 200 20.76 -28.71 -3.68
C PHE A 200 20.08 -27.46 -4.23
N ALA A 201 20.01 -27.31 -5.56
CA ALA A 201 19.08 -26.37 -6.17
C ALA A 201 17.69 -27.02 -6.23
N TYR A 202 16.62 -26.23 -6.05
CA TYR A 202 15.24 -26.76 -6.11
C TYR A 202 14.93 -27.42 -7.47
N SER A 203 15.65 -27.00 -8.52
CA SER A 203 15.65 -27.55 -9.88
C SER A 203 16.17 -28.99 -9.95
N ASP A 204 16.95 -29.43 -8.97
CA ASP A 204 17.58 -30.76 -8.96
C ASP A 204 16.63 -31.84 -8.41
N VAL A 205 15.52 -31.42 -7.80
CA VAL A 205 14.47 -32.34 -7.33
C VAL A 205 13.52 -32.59 -8.50
N PRO A 206 13.43 -33.83 -9.03
CA PRO A 206 12.52 -34.14 -10.13
C PRO A 206 11.06 -34.02 -9.66
N ASP A 207 10.21 -33.55 -10.57
CA ASP A 207 8.79 -33.44 -10.28
C ASP A 207 8.14 -34.83 -10.11
N PRO A 208 7.21 -35.00 -9.15
CA PRO A 208 6.51 -36.26 -8.94
C PRO A 208 5.62 -36.59 -10.13
N ALA A 209 5.47 -37.87 -10.44
CA ALA A 209 4.56 -38.33 -11.49
C ALA A 209 3.09 -38.15 -11.07
N PRO A 210 2.15 -37.95 -12.02
CA PRO A 210 0.72 -37.93 -11.70
C PRO A 210 0.28 -39.16 -10.89
N GLY A 211 -0.35 -38.93 -9.75
CA GLY A 211 -0.80 -39.99 -8.83
C GLY A 211 0.25 -40.43 -7.78
N ALA A 212 1.47 -39.94 -7.85
CA ALA A 212 2.46 -40.12 -6.78
C ALA A 212 2.21 -39.14 -5.62
N GLU A 213 2.74 -39.48 -4.44
CA GLU A 213 2.72 -38.58 -3.28
C GLU A 213 3.43 -37.25 -3.61
N GLY A 214 2.84 -36.14 -3.19
CA GLY A 214 3.35 -34.80 -3.50
C GLY A 214 2.99 -34.26 -4.89
N TYR A 215 2.28 -35.03 -5.73
CA TYR A 215 1.73 -34.51 -6.97
C TYR A 215 0.37 -33.78 -6.75
N PRO A 216 0.15 -32.62 -7.41
CA PRO A 216 1.13 -31.85 -8.16
C PRO A 216 2.03 -31.06 -7.21
N ARG A 217 3.33 -30.99 -7.53
CA ARG A 217 4.28 -30.21 -6.74
C ARG A 217 3.91 -28.74 -6.80
N LEU A 218 4.07 -28.04 -5.67
CA LEU A 218 3.87 -26.61 -5.53
C LEU A 218 5.18 -25.97 -5.06
N TYR A 219 5.71 -25.06 -5.85
CA TYR A 219 6.75 -24.14 -5.42
C TYR A 219 6.08 -22.89 -4.86
N LEU A 220 6.45 -22.50 -3.65
CA LEU A 220 6.02 -21.25 -3.02
C LEU A 220 7.25 -20.48 -2.62
N GLU A 221 7.31 -19.23 -3.05
CA GLU A 221 8.32 -18.26 -2.62
C GLU A 221 7.63 -17.12 -1.89
N ASN A 222 8.14 -16.78 -0.71
CA ASN A 222 7.53 -15.85 0.21
C ASN A 222 8.51 -14.72 0.54
N ARG A 223 8.12 -13.47 0.28
CA ARG A 223 8.85 -12.30 0.74
C ARG A 223 8.03 -11.51 1.72
N VAL A 224 8.63 -11.28 2.89
CA VAL A 224 7.95 -10.60 3.97
C VAL A 224 8.82 -9.47 4.49
N TYR A 225 8.21 -8.29 4.59
CA TYR A 225 8.84 -7.08 5.11
C TYR A 225 7.99 -6.48 6.23
N CYS A 226 8.54 -5.48 6.93
CA CYS A 226 7.79 -4.62 7.83
C CYS A 226 8.25 -3.16 7.71
N SER A 227 7.47 -2.26 8.27
CA SER A 227 7.79 -0.83 8.36
C SER A 227 7.21 -0.21 9.65
N ARG A 228 7.34 1.09 9.84
CA ARG A 228 6.72 1.86 10.92
C ARG A 228 5.22 1.66 10.94
N VAL A 229 4.56 1.71 9.79
CA VAL A 229 3.09 1.61 9.69
C VAL A 229 2.63 0.18 9.45
N PHE A 230 3.40 -0.64 8.74
CA PHE A 230 3.01 -2.01 8.40
C PHE A 230 3.72 -3.02 9.30
N ARG A 231 2.96 -3.86 10.01
CA ARG A 231 3.53 -4.98 10.78
C ARG A 231 4.04 -6.10 9.88
N LYS A 232 3.43 -6.28 8.71
CA LYS A 232 3.74 -7.33 7.74
C LYS A 232 3.32 -6.85 6.34
N LEU A 233 4.29 -6.70 5.43
CA LEU A 233 4.07 -6.58 3.98
C LEU A 233 4.46 -7.92 3.38
N HIS A 234 3.50 -8.67 2.85
CA HIS A 234 3.71 -10.06 2.42
C HIS A 234 3.41 -10.18 0.93
N LEU A 235 4.38 -10.70 0.17
CA LEU A 235 4.20 -11.21 -1.19
C LEU A 235 4.48 -12.71 -1.18
N GLU A 236 3.59 -13.48 -1.77
CA GLU A 236 3.76 -14.91 -2.02
C GLU A 236 3.49 -15.20 -3.49
N VAL A 237 4.42 -15.89 -4.13
CA VAL A 237 4.26 -16.40 -5.50
C VAL A 237 4.28 -17.91 -5.44
N GLY A 238 3.25 -18.53 -6.01
CA GLY A 238 3.12 -19.97 -6.10
C GLY A 238 3.09 -20.44 -7.55
N VAL A 239 3.90 -21.43 -7.90
CA VAL A 239 3.89 -22.10 -9.20
C VAL A 239 3.70 -23.59 -8.98
N ARG A 240 2.62 -24.16 -9.51
CA ARG A 240 2.36 -25.60 -9.46
C ARG A 240 2.80 -26.28 -10.73
N GLN A 241 3.26 -27.51 -10.56
CA GLN A 241 3.69 -28.42 -11.62
C GLN A 241 2.62 -28.63 -12.71
N ASP A 242 1.33 -28.55 -12.35
CA ASP A 242 0.21 -28.68 -13.29
C ASP A 242 -0.12 -27.38 -14.04
N GLY A 243 0.65 -26.31 -13.81
CA GLY A 243 0.50 -25.02 -14.47
C GLY A 243 -0.39 -24.01 -13.73
N LEU A 244 -0.99 -24.35 -12.58
CA LEU A 244 -1.68 -23.35 -11.75
C LEU A 244 -0.64 -22.42 -11.12
N GLN A 245 -0.85 -21.11 -11.23
CA GLN A 245 0.02 -20.13 -10.59
C GLN A 245 -0.78 -19.13 -9.78
N VAL A 246 -0.20 -18.63 -8.69
CA VAL A 246 -0.84 -17.70 -7.78
C VAL A 246 0.11 -16.59 -7.38
N LEU A 247 -0.42 -15.37 -7.27
CA LEU A 247 0.16 -14.27 -6.52
C LEU A 247 -0.79 -13.97 -5.36
N HIS A 248 -0.24 -13.87 -4.16
CA HIS A 248 -0.92 -13.40 -2.98
C HIS A 248 -0.13 -12.23 -2.38
N ALA A 249 -0.80 -11.11 -2.13
CA ALA A 249 -0.17 -9.95 -1.52
C ALA A 249 -1.05 -9.36 -0.44
N VAL A 250 -0.53 -9.19 0.77
CA VAL A 250 -1.27 -8.54 1.87
C VAL A 250 -0.37 -7.59 2.64
N LEU A 251 -0.86 -6.37 2.85
CA LEU A 251 -0.22 -5.36 3.67
C LEU A 251 -1.05 -5.23 4.94
N TYR A 252 -0.47 -5.67 6.05
CA TYR A 252 -1.07 -5.57 7.37
C TYR A 252 -0.52 -4.33 8.10
N PRO A 253 -1.34 -3.29 8.31
CA PRO A 253 -1.01 -2.18 9.22
C PRO A 253 -0.66 -2.67 10.63
N ARG A 254 0.07 -1.90 11.43
CA ARG A 254 0.14 -2.14 12.88
C ARG A 254 -1.21 -1.74 13.48
N TYR A 255 -1.61 -2.39 14.57
CA TYR A 255 -2.91 -2.18 15.22
C TYR A 255 -3.16 -0.73 15.69
N ALA A 256 -2.09 0.05 15.85
CA ALA A 256 -2.16 1.44 16.26
C ALA A 256 -2.49 2.42 15.11
N TYR A 257 -2.53 1.97 13.85
CA TYR A 257 -2.84 2.84 12.72
C TYR A 257 -4.21 2.51 12.14
N ASP A 258 -5.06 3.54 12.00
CA ASP A 258 -6.36 3.44 11.35
C ASP A 258 -6.21 3.41 9.83
N LEU A 259 -5.77 2.26 9.33
CA LEU A 259 -5.52 2.00 7.92
C LEU A 259 -6.20 0.66 7.55
N PRO A 260 -6.88 0.56 6.40
CA PRO A 260 -7.43 -0.72 5.94
C PRO A 260 -6.31 -1.72 5.64
N ILE A 261 -6.66 -3.01 5.57
CA ILE A 261 -5.72 -4.07 5.14
C ILE A 261 -5.79 -4.14 3.62
N LEU A 262 -4.71 -3.79 2.92
CA LEU A 262 -4.69 -3.96 1.46
C LEU A 262 -4.40 -5.43 1.13
N ALA A 263 -5.28 -6.06 0.36
CA ALA A 263 -5.17 -7.47 -0.03
C ALA A 263 -5.36 -7.64 -1.54
N MET A 264 -4.56 -8.52 -2.14
CA MET A 264 -4.59 -8.82 -3.57
C MET A 264 -4.35 -10.31 -3.80
N ASP A 265 -5.08 -10.87 -4.76
CA ASP A 265 -4.87 -12.23 -5.24
C ASP A 265 -4.97 -12.29 -6.77
N LEU A 266 -4.06 -12.98 -7.43
CA LEU A 266 -4.14 -13.29 -8.85
C LEU A 266 -3.95 -14.79 -9.05
N VAL A 267 -4.85 -15.45 -9.77
CA VAL A 267 -4.78 -16.89 -10.04
C VAL A 267 -4.76 -17.15 -11.54
N VAL A 268 -3.65 -17.67 -12.03
CA VAL A 268 -3.44 -18.06 -13.42
C VAL A 268 -3.67 -19.56 -13.57
N THR A 269 -4.48 -19.92 -14.56
CA THR A 269 -4.80 -21.32 -14.87
C THR A 269 -3.68 -21.99 -15.66
N PRO A 270 -3.65 -23.34 -15.71
CA PRO A 270 -2.76 -24.08 -16.59
C PRO A 270 -2.82 -23.68 -18.08
N ALA A 271 -3.93 -23.08 -18.51
CA ALA A 271 -4.11 -22.57 -19.86
C ALA A 271 -3.52 -21.17 -20.08
N GLY A 272 -2.80 -20.60 -19.11
CA GLY A 272 -2.21 -19.26 -19.18
C GLY A 272 -3.22 -18.11 -19.09
N ARG A 273 -4.45 -18.38 -18.60
CA ARG A 273 -5.49 -17.36 -18.39
C ARG A 273 -5.66 -17.03 -16.93
N VAL A 274 -5.83 -15.75 -16.60
CA VAL A 274 -6.21 -15.27 -15.26
C VAL A 274 -7.66 -15.67 -15.00
N SER A 275 -7.87 -16.55 -14.02
CA SER A 275 -9.19 -17.04 -13.62
C SER A 275 -9.77 -16.35 -12.40
N LEU A 276 -8.95 -15.61 -11.66
CA LEU A 276 -9.35 -14.80 -10.51
C LEU A 276 -8.36 -13.64 -10.38
N ALA A 277 -8.90 -12.44 -10.24
CA ALA A 277 -8.16 -11.23 -9.92
C ALA A 277 -8.93 -10.51 -8.80
N ILE A 278 -8.34 -10.37 -7.63
CA ILE A 278 -8.91 -9.68 -6.46
C ILE A 278 -7.96 -8.57 -6.05
N VAL A 279 -8.51 -7.39 -5.77
CA VAL A 279 -7.82 -6.34 -5.02
C VAL A 279 -8.84 -5.58 -4.19
N ASP A 280 -8.51 -5.35 -2.92
CA ASP A 280 -9.34 -4.55 -2.02
C ASP A 280 -8.54 -3.88 -0.91
N ALA A 281 -9.03 -2.73 -0.45
CA ALA A 281 -8.66 -2.16 0.84
C ALA A 281 -9.70 -2.62 1.86
N CYS A 282 -9.39 -3.70 2.56
CA CYS A 282 -10.31 -4.38 3.46
C CYS A 282 -10.52 -3.55 4.73
N PRO A 283 -11.74 -3.09 5.04
CA PRO A 283 -11.99 -2.22 6.17
C PRO A 283 -11.81 -2.94 7.51
N VAL A 284 -11.19 -2.25 8.45
CA VAL A 284 -11.08 -2.69 9.84
C VAL A 284 -12.22 -2.14 10.71
N SER A 285 -13.06 -1.25 10.18
CA SER A 285 -14.26 -0.77 10.87
C SER A 285 -15.31 -1.89 11.03
N PRO A 286 -16.19 -1.84 12.05
CA PRO A 286 -17.22 -2.85 12.26
C PRO A 286 -18.29 -2.92 11.16
N ASP A 287 -18.56 -1.79 10.50
CA ASP A 287 -19.60 -1.61 9.48
C ASP A 287 -19.10 -1.85 8.04
N LEU A 288 -17.84 -2.24 7.88
CA LEU A 288 -17.17 -2.41 6.59
C LEU A 288 -17.11 -1.12 5.75
N SER A 289 -17.18 0.05 6.38
CA SER A 289 -16.96 1.33 5.71
C SER A 289 -15.47 1.70 5.62
N LEU A 290 -15.10 2.34 4.52
CA LEU A 290 -13.79 2.96 4.35
C LEU A 290 -13.85 4.44 4.76
N PRO A 291 -12.72 5.04 5.19
CA PRO A 291 -12.64 6.49 5.31
C PRO A 291 -13.11 7.17 4.02
N PRO A 292 -13.93 8.24 4.07
CA PRO A 292 -14.56 8.82 2.89
C PRO A 292 -13.57 9.21 1.79
N HIS A 293 -12.42 9.80 2.16
CA HIS A 293 -11.36 10.14 1.21
C HIS A 293 -10.81 8.90 0.50
N TYR A 294 -10.65 7.79 1.23
CA TYR A 294 -10.14 6.52 0.72
C TYR A 294 -11.13 5.90 -0.26
N ALA A 295 -12.41 5.84 0.11
CA ALA A 295 -13.48 5.34 -0.75
C ALA A 295 -13.61 6.16 -2.04
N ALA A 296 -13.54 7.49 -1.94
CA ALA A 296 -13.58 8.39 -3.10
C ALA A 296 -12.40 8.15 -4.05
N THR A 297 -11.20 7.96 -3.49
CA THR A 297 -9.99 7.66 -4.29
C THR A 297 -10.10 6.29 -4.96
N MET A 298 -10.57 5.26 -4.26
CA MET A 298 -10.82 3.95 -4.88
C MET A 298 -11.81 4.05 -6.05
N ALA A 299 -12.94 4.74 -5.86
CA ALA A 299 -13.95 4.89 -6.91
C ALA A 299 -13.41 5.63 -8.14
N GLU A 300 -12.60 6.67 -7.92
CA GLU A 300 -11.91 7.41 -8.98
C GLU A 300 -10.92 6.52 -9.76
N LEU A 301 -10.07 5.78 -9.04
CA LEU A 301 -9.11 4.87 -9.67
C LEU A 301 -9.79 3.72 -10.43
N GLN A 302 -10.93 3.23 -9.93
CA GLN A 302 -11.74 2.24 -10.64
C GLN A 302 -12.30 2.81 -11.93
N ALA A 303 -12.86 4.02 -11.90
CA ALA A 303 -13.38 4.70 -13.08
C ALA A 303 -12.28 5.01 -14.12
N LEU A 304 -11.05 5.28 -13.66
CA LEU A 304 -9.92 5.57 -14.53
C LEU A 304 -9.37 4.33 -15.23
N PHE A 305 -9.25 3.20 -14.52
CA PHE A 305 -8.48 2.05 -15.00
C PHE A 305 -9.31 0.83 -15.37
N LEU A 306 -10.51 0.64 -14.82
CA LEU A 306 -11.33 -0.53 -15.12
C LEU A 306 -12.21 -0.29 -16.34
N THR A 307 -12.03 -1.12 -17.36
CA THR A 307 -12.72 -0.99 -18.65
C THR A 307 -14.17 -1.51 -18.62
N ASP A 308 -14.45 -2.52 -17.79
CA ASP A 308 -15.80 -3.04 -17.55
C ASP A 308 -16.04 -3.25 -16.04
N PRO A 309 -16.58 -2.23 -15.34
CA PRO A 309 -16.93 -2.34 -13.92
C PRO A 309 -17.98 -3.42 -13.63
N GLY A 310 -18.71 -3.89 -14.65
CA GLY A 310 -19.75 -4.92 -14.53
C GLY A 310 -19.20 -6.35 -14.49
N ASN A 311 -17.93 -6.57 -14.89
CA ASN A 311 -17.28 -7.87 -14.81
C ASN A 311 -16.84 -8.18 -13.36
N GLN A 312 -17.83 -8.34 -12.47
CA GLN A 312 -17.62 -8.70 -11.07
C GLN A 312 -18.10 -10.13 -10.82
N ARG A 313 -17.25 -10.91 -10.14
CA ARG A 313 -17.58 -12.21 -9.60
C ARG A 313 -18.34 -12.04 -8.31
N ARG A 314 -19.22 -13.02 -8.04
CA ARG A 314 -19.85 -13.13 -6.74
C ARG A 314 -18.79 -13.39 -5.66
N ILE A 315 -18.73 -12.48 -4.70
CA ILE A 315 -17.91 -12.62 -3.49
C ILE A 315 -18.52 -13.73 -2.59
N PRO A 316 -17.70 -14.66 -2.07
CA PRO A 316 -18.17 -15.68 -1.13
C PRO A 316 -18.56 -15.07 0.23
N GLU A 317 -19.34 -15.77 1.04
CA GLU A 317 -19.84 -15.26 2.33
C GLU A 317 -18.72 -14.81 3.28
N TRP A 318 -17.64 -15.58 3.38
CA TRP A 318 -16.46 -15.18 4.18
C TRP A 318 -15.83 -13.87 3.67
N GLY A 319 -15.84 -13.66 2.34
CA GLY A 319 -15.31 -12.46 1.71
C GLY A 319 -16.21 -11.26 1.98
N ALA A 320 -17.53 -11.45 1.96
CA ALA A 320 -18.49 -10.38 2.27
C ALA A 320 -18.39 -9.89 3.72
N ALA A 321 -17.76 -10.65 4.62
CA ALA A 321 -17.51 -10.25 6.00
C ALA A 321 -16.23 -9.39 6.19
N ILE A 322 -15.42 -9.22 5.14
CA ILE A 322 -14.11 -8.54 5.23
C ILE A 322 -13.83 -7.55 4.11
N PHE A 323 -14.38 -7.77 2.92
CA PHE A 323 -14.16 -6.92 1.77
C PHE A 323 -15.00 -5.66 1.84
N SER A 324 -14.44 -4.56 1.36
CA SER A 324 -15.15 -3.30 1.20
C SER A 324 -16.23 -3.42 0.11
N PRO A 325 -17.24 -2.53 0.12
CA PRO A 325 -18.20 -2.41 -0.98
C PRO A 325 -17.55 -2.10 -2.34
N LEU A 326 -16.29 -1.64 -2.35
CA LEU A 326 -15.51 -1.30 -3.54
C LEU A 326 -14.50 -2.40 -3.91
N CYS A 327 -14.58 -3.59 -3.31
CA CYS A 327 -13.73 -4.72 -3.67
C CYS A 327 -13.89 -5.07 -5.16
N VAL A 328 -12.76 -5.20 -5.86
CA VAL A 328 -12.73 -5.67 -7.24
C VAL A 328 -12.40 -7.16 -7.19
N CYS A 329 -13.32 -7.99 -7.65
CA CYS A 329 -13.15 -9.44 -7.73
C CYS A 329 -13.65 -9.90 -9.11
N MET A 330 -12.75 -10.18 -10.05
CA MET A 330 -13.12 -10.40 -11.45
C MET A 330 -12.44 -11.62 -12.09
N THR A 331 -12.91 -11.97 -13.28
CA THR A 331 -12.20 -12.85 -14.22
C THR A 331 -11.97 -12.05 -15.50
N PRO A 332 -10.76 -11.53 -15.77
CA PRO A 332 -10.50 -10.76 -16.98
C PRO A 332 -10.84 -11.56 -18.24
N GLY A 333 -11.68 -11.00 -19.10
CA GLY A 333 -12.11 -11.60 -20.37
C GLY A 333 -11.05 -11.52 -21.46
N ASP A 334 -10.20 -10.49 -21.41
CA ASP A 334 -9.12 -10.26 -22.35
C ASP A 334 -7.90 -9.54 -21.72
N GLY A 335 -6.91 -9.22 -22.56
CA GLY A 335 -5.71 -8.52 -22.13
C GLY A 335 -5.93 -7.05 -21.74
N GLN A 336 -6.97 -6.39 -22.23
CA GLN A 336 -7.28 -5.00 -21.86
C GLN A 336 -7.89 -4.96 -20.47
N GLU A 337 -8.82 -5.86 -20.15
CA GLU A 337 -9.37 -5.97 -18.80
C GLU A 337 -8.29 -6.35 -17.79
N LEU A 338 -7.38 -7.26 -18.14
CA LEU A 338 -6.25 -7.62 -17.28
C LEU A 338 -5.31 -6.43 -17.06
N ALA A 339 -4.99 -5.68 -18.12
CA ALA A 339 -4.18 -4.47 -17.99
C ALA A 339 -4.86 -3.42 -17.11
N GLY A 340 -6.17 -3.21 -17.26
CA GLY A 340 -6.96 -2.32 -16.42
C GLY A 340 -6.94 -2.72 -14.94
N PHE A 341 -7.11 -4.02 -14.65
CA PHE A 341 -6.97 -4.56 -13.29
C PHE A 341 -5.58 -4.31 -12.71
N ILE A 342 -4.51 -4.60 -13.46
CA ILE A 342 -3.12 -4.40 -13.01
C ILE A 342 -2.87 -2.91 -12.72
N LYS A 343 -3.32 -2.01 -13.61
CA LYS A 343 -3.21 -0.56 -13.41
C LYS A 343 -3.88 -0.11 -12.12
N TYR A 344 -5.12 -0.52 -11.92
CA TYR A 344 -5.87 -0.23 -10.70
C TYR A 344 -5.17 -0.76 -9.45
N ALA A 345 -4.73 -2.02 -9.44
CA ALA A 345 -4.07 -2.63 -8.31
C ALA A 345 -2.79 -1.88 -7.92
N VAL A 346 -1.93 -1.55 -8.90
CA VAL A 346 -0.69 -0.80 -8.68
C VAL A 346 -0.98 0.61 -8.17
N ALA A 347 -1.94 1.31 -8.77
CA ALA A 347 -2.29 2.67 -8.37
C ALA A 347 -2.86 2.73 -6.94
N LEU A 348 -3.79 1.82 -6.62
CA LEU A 348 -4.36 1.71 -5.27
C LEU A 348 -3.29 1.37 -4.23
N HIS A 349 -2.38 0.45 -4.56
CA HIS A 349 -1.26 0.10 -3.68
C HIS A 349 -0.35 1.30 -3.39
N ARG A 350 0.03 2.05 -4.42
CA ARG A 350 0.87 3.24 -4.23
C ARG A 350 0.15 4.32 -3.43
N ALA A 351 -1.11 4.60 -3.73
CA ALA A 351 -1.91 5.53 -2.94
C ALA A 351 -1.99 5.10 -1.47
N HIS A 352 -2.12 3.79 -1.20
CA HIS A 352 -2.12 3.21 0.15
C HIS A 352 -0.80 3.42 0.89
N LEU A 353 0.34 3.20 0.22
CA LEU A 353 1.67 3.47 0.78
C LEU A 353 1.86 4.97 1.07
N MET A 354 1.39 5.83 0.18
CA MET A 354 1.49 7.28 0.32
C MET A 354 0.68 7.77 1.52
N LEU A 355 -0.53 7.23 1.73
CA LEU A 355 -1.34 7.52 2.91
C LEU A 355 -0.59 7.14 4.20
N SER A 356 0.13 6.01 4.20
CA SER A 356 0.85 5.54 5.38
C SER A 356 1.86 6.57 5.93
N HIS A 357 2.45 7.41 5.08
CA HIS A 357 3.38 8.46 5.52
C HIS A 357 2.70 9.57 6.33
N LEU A 358 1.39 9.77 6.15
CA LEU A 358 0.62 10.80 6.83
C LEU A 358 0.00 10.31 8.14
N LEU A 359 0.02 9.00 8.41
CA LEU A 359 -0.65 8.42 9.57
C LEU A 359 0.15 8.53 10.86
N THR A 360 -0.55 8.94 11.90
CA THR A 360 -0.11 8.92 13.29
C THR A 360 -0.78 7.76 14.06
N PRO A 361 -0.14 7.22 15.11
CA PRO A 361 -0.77 6.22 15.96
C PRO A 361 -1.99 6.77 16.70
N VAL A 362 -3.07 5.97 16.75
CA VAL A 362 -4.30 6.30 17.48
C VAL A 362 -4.06 6.48 18.98
N ASP A 363 -3.12 5.74 19.55
CA ASP A 363 -2.81 5.76 20.99
C ASP A 363 -1.96 6.97 21.43
N GLY A 364 -1.47 7.77 20.47
CA GLY A 364 -0.55 8.90 20.71
C GLY A 364 0.75 8.48 21.41
N ASP A 365 1.69 9.43 21.56
CA ASP A 365 2.92 9.24 22.35
C ASP A 365 2.64 9.35 23.87
N GLY A 366 1.56 8.76 24.40
CA GLY A 366 1.29 8.64 25.84
C GLY A 366 1.53 9.91 26.69
N GLY A 367 1.41 11.09 26.10
CA GLY A 367 1.97 12.32 26.66
C GLY A 367 1.29 12.69 27.97
N LYS A 368 2.07 13.01 29.00
CA LYS A 368 1.53 13.60 30.24
C LYS A 368 0.78 14.89 29.90
N GLY A 369 -0.55 14.86 29.97
CA GLY A 369 -1.40 16.03 29.71
C GLY A 369 -2.62 15.81 28.80
N VAL A 370 -2.82 14.62 28.24
CA VAL A 370 -4.01 14.32 27.43
C VAL A 370 -5.27 14.25 28.30
N PRO A 371 -6.37 14.94 27.94
CA PRO A 371 -7.64 14.83 28.65
C PRO A 371 -8.16 13.39 28.71
N ALA A 372 -8.76 12.98 29.84
CA ALA A 372 -9.21 11.60 30.05
C ALA A 372 -10.20 11.10 28.99
N ALA A 373 -11.07 11.97 28.47
CA ALA A 373 -12.02 11.64 27.41
C ALA A 373 -11.32 11.28 26.08
N ALA A 374 -10.27 12.02 25.72
CA ALA A 374 -9.48 11.74 24.51
C ALA A 374 -8.69 10.43 24.63
N ALA A 375 -8.14 10.14 25.82
CA ALA A 375 -7.48 8.86 26.09
C ALA A 375 -8.44 7.67 26.01
N ALA A 376 -9.67 7.81 26.52
CA ALA A 376 -10.69 6.77 26.42
C ALA A 376 -11.16 6.52 24.98
N ALA A 377 -11.36 7.59 24.19
CA ALA A 377 -11.73 7.48 22.78
C ALA A 377 -10.65 6.79 21.93
N SER A 378 -9.39 7.15 22.19
CA SER A 378 -8.21 6.53 21.60
C SER A 378 -8.14 5.01 21.91
N SER A 379 -8.28 4.62 23.18
CA SER A 379 -8.33 3.22 23.59
C SER A 379 -9.47 2.43 22.90
N ALA A 380 -10.66 3.02 22.82
CA ALA A 380 -11.80 2.38 22.16
C ALA A 380 -11.55 2.17 20.66
N LYS A 381 -10.90 3.12 19.99
CA LYS A 381 -10.53 3.01 18.58
C LYS A 381 -9.47 1.92 18.38
N ALA A 382 -8.44 1.82 19.23
CA ALA A 382 -7.45 0.75 19.15
C ALA A 382 -8.08 -0.65 19.30
N GLU A 383 -9.05 -0.82 20.21
CA GLU A 383 -9.81 -2.07 20.35
C GLU A 383 -10.61 -2.41 19.07
N GLN A 384 -11.26 -1.42 18.45
CA GLN A 384 -11.97 -1.60 17.18
C GLN A 384 -11.02 -2.04 16.06
N LEU A 385 -9.85 -1.40 15.94
CA LEU A 385 -8.85 -1.78 14.95
C LEU A 385 -8.40 -3.23 15.14
N LEU A 386 -8.09 -3.61 16.38
CA LEU A 386 -7.69 -4.98 16.70
C LEU A 386 -8.80 -5.99 16.35
N ALA A 387 -10.06 -5.68 16.66
CA ALA A 387 -11.20 -6.52 16.32
C ALA A 387 -11.36 -6.68 14.79
N GLY A 388 -11.21 -5.59 14.03
CA GLY A 388 -11.23 -5.61 12.57
C GLY A 388 -10.13 -6.48 11.97
N HIS A 389 -8.90 -6.39 12.48
CA HIS A 389 -7.81 -7.24 12.06
C HIS A 389 -8.04 -8.72 12.39
N ARG A 390 -8.58 -9.05 13.57
CA ARG A 390 -8.93 -10.44 13.92
C ARG A 390 -9.99 -10.98 12.97
N ARG A 391 -11.06 -10.21 12.73
CA ARG A 391 -12.11 -10.56 11.76
C ARG A 391 -11.53 -10.87 10.38
N PHE A 392 -10.62 -10.02 9.89
CA PHE A 392 -9.97 -10.24 8.60
C PHE A 392 -9.22 -11.58 8.54
N VAL A 393 -8.36 -11.85 9.54
CA VAL A 393 -7.55 -13.08 9.57
C VAL A 393 -8.44 -14.31 9.72
N GLU A 394 -9.37 -14.31 10.68
CA GLU A 394 -10.27 -15.43 10.94
C GLU A 394 -11.09 -15.80 9.70
N LYS A 395 -11.60 -14.80 8.97
CA LYS A 395 -12.40 -15.02 7.75
C LYS A 395 -11.55 -15.45 6.56
N GLN A 396 -10.30 -15.00 6.45
CA GLN A 396 -9.39 -15.52 5.42
C GLN A 396 -9.08 -17.01 5.63
N LEU A 397 -9.04 -17.50 6.87
CA LEU A 397 -8.87 -18.94 7.16
C LEU A 397 -10.05 -19.80 6.69
N GLU A 398 -11.23 -19.21 6.49
CA GLU A 398 -12.41 -19.90 5.93
C GLU A 398 -12.29 -20.09 4.40
N ASN A 399 -11.21 -19.59 3.75
CA ASN A 399 -10.98 -19.77 2.32
C ASN A 399 -10.53 -21.21 1.98
N ASP A 400 -11.52 -22.07 1.78
CA ASP A 400 -11.36 -23.47 1.39
C ASP A 400 -10.53 -23.70 0.11
N LYS A 401 -10.51 -22.75 -0.84
CA LYS A 401 -9.81 -22.96 -2.11
C LYS A 401 -8.30 -22.98 -1.90
N THR A 402 -7.78 -22.00 -1.16
CA THR A 402 -6.37 -21.93 -0.78
C THR A 402 -5.98 -23.13 0.08
N ALA A 403 -6.83 -23.49 1.05
CA ALA A 403 -6.59 -24.66 1.91
C ALA A 403 -6.48 -25.97 1.10
N ARG A 404 -7.32 -26.16 0.08
CA ARG A 404 -7.26 -27.35 -0.80
C ARG A 404 -5.99 -27.38 -1.66
N VAL A 405 -5.56 -26.24 -2.20
CA VAL A 405 -4.33 -26.15 -3.00
C VAL A 405 -3.11 -26.54 -2.16
N LEU A 406 -3.01 -25.99 -0.93
CA LEU A 406 -1.94 -26.33 0.00
C LEU A 406 -2.03 -27.79 0.46
N ALA A 407 -3.22 -28.28 0.81
CA ALA A 407 -3.40 -29.66 1.25
C ALA A 407 -3.02 -30.69 0.17
N ALA A 408 -3.30 -30.41 -1.11
CA ALA A 408 -2.91 -31.27 -2.22
C ALA A 408 -1.38 -31.37 -2.36
N ALA A 409 -0.68 -30.24 -2.22
CA ALA A 409 0.77 -30.19 -2.35
C ALA A 409 1.53 -30.76 -1.13
N PHE A 410 0.95 -30.66 0.08
CA PHE A 410 1.62 -31.00 1.33
C PHE A 410 1.06 -32.26 2.03
N GLY A 411 0.33 -33.13 1.32
CA GLY A 411 -0.04 -34.46 1.84
C GLY A 411 -1.25 -34.50 2.79
N GLY A 412 -2.27 -33.67 2.55
CA GLY A 412 -3.62 -33.86 3.09
C GLY A 412 -3.88 -33.42 4.54
N LYS A 413 -2.86 -33.00 5.30
CA LYS A 413 -3.10 -32.32 6.58
C LYS A 413 -3.45 -30.86 6.31
N LYS A 414 -4.57 -30.38 6.88
CA LYS A 414 -4.86 -28.93 6.87
C LYS A 414 -3.65 -28.21 7.47
N PRO A 415 -3.12 -27.16 6.81
CA PRO A 415 -2.01 -26.40 7.36
C PRO A 415 -2.52 -25.48 8.49
N GLU A 416 -3.06 -26.07 9.57
CA GLU A 416 -3.51 -25.32 10.76
C GLU A 416 -2.36 -24.51 11.39
N THR A 417 -1.11 -24.90 11.12
CA THR A 417 0.11 -24.24 11.60
C THR A 417 0.77 -23.29 10.58
N ARG A 418 0.30 -23.20 9.33
CA ARG A 418 0.98 -22.38 8.28
C ARG A 418 0.13 -21.24 7.71
N MET A 419 -1.17 -21.21 7.98
CA MET A 419 -2.05 -20.09 7.60
C MET A 419 -2.20 -19.01 8.69
N GLY A 420 -1.64 -19.23 9.88
CA GLY A 420 -1.77 -18.35 11.06
C GLY A 420 -0.79 -17.19 11.12
#